data_AF-A0A1H5RIE5-F1
#
_entry.id   AF-A0A1H5RIE5-F1
#
_cell.length_a   1.000
_cell.length_b   1.000
_cell.length_c   1.000
_cell.angle_alpha   90.00
_cell.angle_beta   90.00
_cell.angle_gamma   90.00
#
_symmetry.space_group_name_H-M   'P 1'
#
loop_
_entity.id
_entity.type
_entity.pdbx_description
1 polymer ?
#
loop_
_entity_poly.entity_id
_entity_poly.type
_entity_poly.pdbx_seq_one_letter_code
_entity_poly.pdbx_strand_id
1 'polypeptide(L)'
;MHLSPNAVSALAYRAREGLRQAYLQAHVAEDARCPDACRLSVERLGGWTRGALNTRETIQVDGHLANCHRCRAVATELRHELRA
;
A
#
# COMPACT_ATOMS: atom_id res chain seq x y z
N MET A 1 -9.53 12.80 28.26
CA MET A 1 -9.76 11.80 27.18
C MET A 1 -8.54 10.90 27.14
N HIS A 2 -8.59 9.71 27.76
CA HIS A 2 -7.47 8.75 27.67
C HIS A 2 -7.65 7.90 26.42
N LEU A 3 -6.66 7.95 25.52
CA LEU A 3 -6.57 7.02 24.40
C LEU A 3 -6.41 5.62 25.00
N SER A 4 -7.28 4.69 24.62
CA SER A 4 -7.07 3.29 24.98
C SER A 4 -5.80 2.78 24.30
N PRO A 5 -5.11 1.77 24.86
CA PRO A 5 -3.96 1.15 24.21
C PRO A 5 -4.24 0.77 22.75
N ASN A 6 -5.44 0.28 22.46
CA ASN A 6 -5.88 -0.04 21.10
C ASN A 6 -6.00 1.20 20.19
N ALA A 7 -6.46 2.33 20.72
CA ALA A 7 -6.53 3.59 19.97
C ALA A 7 -5.14 4.15 19.64
N VAL A 8 -4.17 4.01 20.55
CA VAL A 8 -2.78 4.39 20.30
C VAL A 8 -2.14 3.49 19.24
N SER A 9 -2.34 2.17 19.33
CA SER A 9 -1.84 1.21 18.33
C SER A 9 -2.43 1.47 16.94
N ALA A 10 -3.75 1.73 16.85
CA ALA A 10 -4.42 2.03 15.58
C ALA A 10 -3.94 3.37 14.98
N LEU A 11 -3.66 4.38 15.80
CA LEU A 11 -3.12 5.66 15.34
C LEU A 11 -1.68 5.49 14.82
N ALA A 12 -0.84 4.78 15.55
CA ALA A 12 0.54 4.49 15.13
C ALA A 12 0.56 3.69 13.82
N TYR A 13 -0.35 2.73 13.66
CA TYR A 13 -0.52 1.98 12.42
C TYR A 13 -0.87 2.91 11.24
N ARG A 14 -1.87 3.78 11.39
CA ARG A 14 -2.28 4.72 10.33
C ARG A 14 -1.19 5.75 10.01
N ALA A 15 -0.42 6.20 11.00
CA ALA A 15 0.69 7.11 10.79
C ALA A 15 1.82 6.48 9.97
N ARG A 16 2.16 5.21 10.26
CA ARG A 16 3.12 4.44 9.45
C ARG A 16 2.62 4.24 8.03
N GLU A 17 1.35 3.90 7.86
CA GLU A 17 0.73 3.75 6.54
C GLU A 17 0.80 5.05 5.73
N GLY A 18 0.48 6.20 6.34
CA GLY A 18 0.55 7.51 5.67
C GLY A 18 1.97 7.88 5.27
N LEU A 19 2.96 7.67 6.15
CA LEU A 19 4.37 7.92 5.86
C LEU A 19 4.89 7.00 4.74
N ARG A 20 4.45 5.75 4.74
CA ARG A 20 4.80 4.74 3.75
C ARG A 20 4.21 5.06 2.37
N GLN A 21 2.94 5.48 2.31
CA GLN A 21 2.32 5.94 1.07
C GLN A 21 3.05 7.16 0.50
N ALA A 22 3.38 8.15 1.34
CA ALA A 22 4.12 9.33 0.93
C ALA A 22 5.53 8.98 0.42
N TYR A 23 6.24 8.09 1.11
CA TYR A 23 7.55 7.59 0.70
C TYR A 23 7.49 6.90 -0.67
N LEU A 24 6.49 6.04 -0.88
CA LEU A 24 6.33 5.32 -2.15
C LEU A 24 5.95 6.25 -3.30
N GLN A 25 5.06 7.22 -3.08
CA GLN A 25 4.73 8.23 -4.09
C GLN A 25 5.94 9.06 -4.46
N ALA A 26 6.73 9.53 -3.49
CA ALA A 26 7.96 10.27 -3.77
C ALA A 26 8.95 9.41 -4.58
N HIS A 27 9.16 8.16 -4.19
CA HIS A 27 10.15 7.30 -4.82
C HIS A 27 9.72 6.76 -6.19
N VAL A 28 8.40 6.62 -6.45
CA VAL A 28 7.84 6.25 -7.77
C VAL A 28 7.86 7.45 -8.71
N ALA A 29 7.62 8.66 -8.21
CA ALA A 29 7.65 9.89 -9.01
C ALA A 29 9.05 10.29 -9.47
N GLU A 30 10.09 10.00 -8.69
CA GLU A 30 11.49 10.28 -9.05
C GLU A 30 12.06 9.31 -10.10
N ASP A 31 11.45 8.14 -10.26
CA ASP A 31 11.90 7.15 -11.23
C ASP A 31 11.22 7.41 -12.58
N ALA A 32 11.90 8.18 -13.45
CA ALA A 32 11.40 8.53 -14.79
C ALA A 32 11.11 7.30 -15.70
N ARG A 33 11.52 6.10 -15.27
CA ARG A 33 11.19 4.83 -15.95
C ARG A 33 10.00 4.10 -15.32
N CYS A 34 9.38 4.66 -14.28
CA CYS A 34 8.23 4.05 -13.63
C CYS A 34 6.97 4.23 -14.50
N PRO A 35 6.33 3.15 -14.95
CA PRO A 35 5.11 3.24 -15.74
C PRO A 35 3.95 3.78 -14.90
N ASP A 36 2.99 4.48 -15.52
CA ASP A 36 1.75 4.95 -14.86
C ASP A 36 1.00 3.84 -14.11
N ALA A 37 1.15 2.59 -14.55
CA ALA A 37 0.61 1.40 -13.91
C ALA A 37 1.14 1.19 -12.46
N CYS A 38 2.38 1.57 -12.16
CA CYS A 38 2.93 1.51 -10.80
C CYS A 38 2.21 2.49 -9.87
N ARG A 39 2.04 3.75 -10.31
CA ARG A 39 1.35 4.79 -9.53
C ARG A 39 -0.08 4.37 -9.19
N LEU A 40 -0.84 3.94 -10.19
CA LEU A 40 -2.21 3.44 -10.01
C LEU A 40 -2.28 2.21 -9.08
N SER A 41 -1.29 1.32 -9.17
CA SER A 41 -1.24 0.15 -8.30
C SER A 41 -0.97 0.54 -6.85
N VAL A 42 -0.01 1.45 -6.61
CA VAL A 42 0.35 1.93 -5.26
C VAL A 42 -0.82 2.64 -4.59
N GLU A 43 -1.58 3.47 -5.32
CA GLU A 43 -2.79 4.12 -4.80
C GLU A 43 -3.86 3.11 -4.37
N ARG A 44 -3.95 1.97 -5.06
CA ARG A 44 -4.93 0.91 -4.79
C ARG A 44 -4.46 -0.15 -3.81
N LEU A 45 -3.16 -0.20 -3.49
CA LEU A 45 -2.59 -1.21 -2.59
C LEU A 45 -3.25 -1.19 -1.21
N GLY A 46 -3.59 -0.03 -0.66
CA GLY A 46 -4.28 0.07 0.63
C GLY A 46 -5.68 -0.57 0.64
N GLY A 47 -6.40 -0.54 -0.50
CA GLY A 47 -7.66 -1.27 -0.65
C GLY A 47 -7.43 -2.76 -0.88
N TRP A 48 -6.41 -3.11 -1.69
CA TRP A 48 -6.06 -4.49 -2.01
C TRP A 48 -5.65 -5.29 -0.77
N THR A 49 -4.86 -4.69 0.12
CA THR A 49 -4.37 -5.34 1.35
C THR A 49 -5.49 -5.70 2.32
N ARG A 50 -6.57 -4.90 2.35
CA ARG A 50 -7.76 -5.13 3.18
C ARG A 50 -8.90 -5.85 2.46
N GLY A 51 -8.71 -6.24 1.19
CA GLY A 51 -9.76 -6.88 0.39
C GLY A 51 -10.95 -5.96 0.08
N ALA A 52 -10.73 -4.64 0.03
CA ALA A 52 -11.77 -3.63 -0.18
C ALA A 52 -11.90 -3.16 -1.64
N LEU A 53 -11.17 -3.78 -2.57
CA LEU A 53 -11.26 -3.48 -4.00
C LEU A 53 -12.35 -4.30 -4.68
N ASN A 54 -12.92 -3.76 -5.77
CA ASN A 54 -13.79 -4.57 -6.62
C ASN A 54 -12.96 -5.61 -7.42
N THR A 55 -13.65 -6.56 -8.07
CA THR A 55 -13.00 -7.64 -8.84
C THR A 55 -12.07 -7.12 -9.93
N ARG A 56 -12.48 -6.06 -10.65
CA ARG A 56 -11.69 -5.48 -11.75
C ARG A 56 -10.41 -4.82 -11.22
N GLU A 57 -10.51 -4.06 -10.14
CA GLU A 57 -9.38 -3.40 -9.49
C GLU A 57 -8.40 -4.42 -8.92
N THR A 58 -8.91 -5.48 -8.29
CA THR A 58 -8.10 -6.58 -7.77
C THR A 58 -7.29 -7.24 -8.89
N ILE A 59 -7.94 -7.59 -10.01
CA ILE A 59 -7.25 -8.18 -11.18
C ILE A 59 -6.16 -7.26 -11.73
N GLN A 60 -6.43 -5.95 -11.81
CA GLN A 60 -5.45 -4.98 -12.31
C GLN A 60 -4.23 -4.89 -11.39
N VAL A 61 -4.45 -4.82 -10.07
CA VAL A 61 -3.36 -4.79 -9.09
C VAL A 61 -2.59 -6.12 -9.13
N ASP A 62 -3.25 -7.27 -9.10
CA ASP A 62 -2.61 -8.58 -9.16
C ASP A 62 -1.77 -8.76 -10.44
N GLY A 63 -2.30 -8.36 -11.59
CA GLY A 63 -1.57 -8.39 -12.86
C GLY A 63 -0.34 -7.48 -12.86
N HIS A 64 -0.40 -6.34 -12.16
CA HIS A 64 0.76 -5.49 -11.98
C HIS A 64 1.79 -6.09 -11.03
N LEU A 65 1.36 -6.61 -9.87
CA LEU A 65 2.23 -7.29 -8.91
C LEU A 65 2.92 -8.52 -9.51
N ALA A 66 2.27 -9.18 -10.48
CA ALA A 66 2.85 -10.26 -11.27
C ALA A 66 4.14 -9.83 -11.99
N ASN A 67 4.17 -8.59 -12.50
CA ASN A 67 5.22 -8.10 -13.39
C ASN A 67 6.13 -7.02 -12.76
N CYS A 68 5.80 -6.53 -11.57
CA CYS A 68 6.53 -5.47 -10.89
C CYS A 68 7.05 -5.93 -9.53
N HIS A 69 8.34 -6.27 -9.46
CA HIS A 69 8.99 -6.70 -8.22
C HIS A 69 8.90 -5.64 -7.11
N ARG A 70 9.00 -4.36 -7.48
CA ARG A 70 8.95 -3.23 -6.54
C ARG A 70 7.58 -3.13 -5.86
N CYS A 71 6.51 -3.09 -6.63
CA CYS A 71 5.15 -3.06 -6.08
C CYS A 71 4.81 -4.36 -5.33
N ARG A 72 5.36 -5.50 -5.75
CA ARG A 72 5.22 -6.78 -5.02
C ARG A 72 5.87 -6.74 -3.64
N ALA A 73 7.09 -6.25 -3.52
CA ALA A 73 7.78 -6.12 -2.24
C ALA A 73 6.95 -5.28 -1.26
N VAL A 74 6.43 -4.14 -1.75
CA VAL A 74 5.56 -3.26 -0.97
C VAL A 74 4.28 -3.96 -0.54
N ALA A 75 3.60 -4.65 -1.46
CA ALA A 75 2.35 -5.35 -1.20
C ALA A 75 2.51 -6.46 -0.15
N THR A 76 3.64 -7.18 -0.19
CA THR A 76 4.00 -8.19 0.81
C THR A 76 4.21 -7.57 2.18
N GLU A 77 4.99 -6.50 2.25
CA GLU A 77 5.26 -5.81 3.51
C GLU A 77 3.97 -5.26 4.16
N LEU A 78 3.10 -4.66 3.35
CA LEU A 78 1.78 -4.19 3.81
C LEU A 78 0.89 -5.34 4.35
N ARG A 79 0.93 -6.53 3.74
CA ARG A 79 0.19 -7.70 4.23
C ARG A 79 0.77 -8.25 5.54
N HIS A 80 2.07 -8.12 5.75
CA HIS A 80 2.71 -8.55 7.00
C HIS A 80 2.38 -7.59 8.15
N GLU A 81 2.38 -6.28 7.91
CA GLU A 81 2.05 -5.29 8.95
C GLU A 81 0.59 -5.34 9.41
N LEU A 82 -0.37 -5.68 8.53
CA LEU A 82 -1.79 -5.83 8.90
C LEU A 82 -2.08 -6.97 9.89
N ARG A 83 -1.11 -7.86 10.14
CA ARG A 83 -1.24 -9.01 11.05
C ARG A 83 -0.60 -8.79 12.42
N ALA A 84 0.05 -7.65 12.65
CA ALA A 84 0.72 -7.27 13.90
C ALA A 84 -0.10 -6.22 14.67
#